data_AF-A0A532UUR5-F1
#
_entry.id   AF-A0A532UUR5-F1
#
_cell.length_a   1.000
_cell.length_b   1.000
_cell.length_c   1.000
_cell.angle_alpha   90.00
_cell.angle_beta   90.00
_cell.angle_gamma   90.00
#
_symmetry.space_group_name_H-M   'P 1'
#
loop_
_entity.id
_entity.type
_entity.pdbx_description
1 polymer ?
#
loop_
_entity_poly.entity_id
_entity_poly.type
_entity_poly.pdbx_seq_one_letter_code
_entity_poly.pdbx_strand_id
1 'polypeptide(L)'
;MKVKWAFFAVLVAFLVLAMNSASVAVDTGPVDAVLKKTVLDSGDFKVIDDFLAEAVVELVRERNFTSIARRRTVILSRKKTTQAQYAQQFSQSAHKHIQAGFAQAQALRPEERKTNAIINLLILIDGMEDLSLRDLAIPMLKDENMVVRYWAVHCLTNPAIVQQLNAAASSSEPATAIADQLKGLIETSSPEILGHIARFGASVKIPQGEALLLQVADVRIKSYADWTVKHELLDIALLKLLESKIPLASSGSAATSPGRAAIARRFAQLYSYAIQRLLKGQAVLNNTQKGHLASVLVEIEEKCVNRLLGAQQMTFRRALERNSVTAISDEHNRLLGSGATPGQLPSRLGFNYGTNSAGSTRTAPVPLPDPPTR
;
A
#
# COMPACT_ATOMS: atom_id res chain seq x y z
N MET A 1 -3.87 24.78 -3.45
CA MET A 1 -2.56 24.52 -4.09
C MET A 1 -1.41 24.24 -3.10
N LYS A 2 -1.45 24.69 -1.84
CA LYS A 2 -0.34 24.51 -0.87
C LYS A 2 -0.22 23.10 -0.24
N VAL A 3 -1.31 22.33 -0.17
CA VAL A 3 -1.32 20.99 0.46
C VAL A 3 -0.61 19.92 -0.38
N LYS A 4 -0.66 20.02 -1.72
CA LYS A 4 -0.05 19.04 -2.64
C LYS A 4 1.49 19.08 -2.63
N TRP A 5 2.07 20.23 -2.31
CA TRP A 5 3.51 20.41 -2.18
C TRP A 5 4.05 19.89 -0.84
N ALA A 6 3.23 19.90 0.22
CA ALA A 6 3.61 19.33 1.51
C ALA A 6 3.79 17.80 1.43
N PHE A 7 2.93 17.10 0.69
CA PHE A 7 3.04 15.64 0.50
C PHE A 7 4.30 15.22 -0.25
N PHE A 8 4.74 16.00 -1.25
CA PHE A 8 5.95 15.70 -2.01
C PHE A 8 7.23 16.11 -1.28
N ALA A 9 7.22 17.24 -0.58
CA ALA A 9 8.36 17.69 0.23
C ALA A 9 8.65 16.74 1.39
N VAL A 10 7.61 16.18 2.02
CA VAL A 10 7.77 15.18 3.09
C VAL A 10 8.28 13.85 2.55
N LEU A 11 8.01 13.47 1.29
CA LEU A 11 8.50 12.19 0.74
C LEU A 11 9.95 12.29 0.20
N VAL A 12 10.34 13.44 -0.35
CA VAL A 12 11.66 13.64 -0.98
C VAL A 12 12.74 14.07 0.02
N ALA A 13 12.38 14.71 1.14
CA ALA A 13 13.34 15.08 2.19
C ALA A 13 13.88 13.89 3.01
N PHE A 14 13.35 12.67 2.83
CA PHE A 14 13.81 11.48 3.56
C PHE A 14 15.07 10.82 3.00
N LEU A 15 15.58 11.22 1.82
CA LEU A 15 16.64 10.45 1.17
C LEU A 15 18.08 10.95 1.39
N VAL A 16 18.37 12.21 1.72
CA VAL A 16 19.78 12.67 1.77
C VAL A 16 19.96 13.86 2.73
N LEU A 17 20.60 13.63 3.90
CA LEU A 17 21.87 14.23 4.34
C LEU A 17 22.05 14.24 5.87
N ALA A 18 23.19 13.68 6.25
CA ALA A 18 23.83 13.83 7.53
C ALA A 18 24.51 15.21 7.65
N MET A 19 24.60 15.65 8.91
CA MET A 19 25.73 16.32 9.60
C MET A 19 25.35 17.61 10.34
N ASN A 20 25.63 17.57 11.66
CA ASN A 20 25.82 18.61 12.69
C ASN A 20 24.75 19.72 12.85
N SER A 21 24.18 20.03 14.03
CA SER A 21 24.76 20.12 15.38
C SER A 21 23.70 19.97 16.50
N ALA A 22 24.16 19.53 17.67
CA ALA A 22 23.63 19.73 19.04
C ALA A 22 22.10 19.85 19.26
N SER A 23 21.41 18.72 19.30
CA SER A 23 20.35 18.50 20.28
C SER A 23 20.84 17.40 21.22
N VAL A 24 20.55 17.50 22.52
CA VAL A 24 20.95 16.52 23.55
C VAL A 24 20.61 15.14 23.00
N ALA A 25 21.64 14.38 22.63
CA ALA A 25 21.49 13.07 22.05
C ALA A 25 21.41 12.10 23.22
N VAL A 26 20.38 11.25 23.25
CA VAL A 26 20.30 10.10 24.16
C VAL A 26 21.68 9.46 24.25
N ASP A 27 22.19 9.24 25.46
CA ASP A 27 23.48 8.57 25.61
C ASP A 27 23.36 7.13 25.09
N THR A 28 24.14 6.84 24.06
CA THR A 28 24.13 5.54 23.38
C THR A 28 25.28 4.64 23.83
N GLY A 29 26.27 5.18 24.55
CA GLY A 29 27.44 4.43 25.00
C GLY A 29 27.09 3.17 25.79
N PRO A 30 26.19 3.26 26.80
CA PRO A 30 25.77 2.10 27.58
C PRO A 30 25.11 1.01 26.73
N VAL A 31 24.12 1.36 25.90
CA VAL A 31 23.41 0.36 25.08
C VAL A 31 24.31 -0.24 23.98
N ASP A 32 25.23 0.55 23.43
CA ASP A 32 26.22 0.08 22.45
C ASP A 32 27.23 -0.89 23.08
N ALA A 33 27.51 -0.76 24.39
CA ALA A 33 28.31 -1.73 25.13
C ALA A 33 27.54 -3.04 25.37
N VAL A 34 26.25 -2.95 25.73
CA VAL A 34 25.37 -4.12 25.89
C VAL A 34 25.22 -4.90 24.58
N LEU A 35 25.08 -4.22 23.44
CA LEU A 35 24.93 -4.84 22.12
C LEU A 35 26.13 -5.75 21.75
N LYS A 36 27.32 -5.49 22.32
CA LYS A 36 28.55 -6.25 22.06
C LYS A 36 28.69 -7.49 22.94
N LYS A 37 27.84 -7.65 23.96
CA LYS A 37 27.90 -8.79 24.87
C LYS A 37 27.27 -10.03 24.23
N THR A 38 27.84 -11.20 24.55
CA THR A 38 27.32 -12.49 24.09
C THR A 38 26.15 -12.98 24.95
N VAL A 39 26.24 -12.77 26.26
CA VAL A 39 25.22 -13.12 27.26
C VAL A 39 24.87 -11.86 28.04
N LEU A 40 23.57 -11.63 28.23
CA LEU A 40 23.05 -10.49 28.97
C LEU A 40 22.57 -10.90 30.35
N ASP A 41 22.80 -10.02 31.32
CA ASP A 41 22.25 -10.10 32.68
C ASP A 41 21.10 -9.10 32.90
N SER A 42 20.56 -9.06 34.12
CA SER A 42 19.47 -8.14 34.48
C SER A 42 19.88 -6.67 34.41
N GLY A 43 21.15 -6.34 34.66
CA GLY A 43 21.67 -4.99 34.53
C GLY A 43 21.68 -4.54 33.07
N ASP A 44 22.06 -5.44 32.17
CA ASP A 44 22.03 -5.20 30.72
C ASP A 44 20.61 -4.96 30.20
N PHE A 45 19.63 -5.74 30.68
CA PHE A 45 18.23 -5.51 30.33
C PHE A 45 17.72 -4.14 30.77
N LYS A 46 18.15 -3.68 31.95
CA LYS A 46 17.82 -2.34 32.43
C LYS A 46 18.42 -1.25 31.55
N VAL A 47 19.66 -1.41 31.09
CA VAL A 47 20.29 -0.45 30.16
C VAL A 47 19.50 -0.32 28.86
N ILE A 48 19.00 -1.42 28.30
CA ILE A 48 18.16 -1.40 27.11
C ILE A 48 16.82 -0.69 27.39
N ASP A 49 16.20 -0.98 28.55
CA ASP A 49 14.93 -0.36 28.95
C ASP A 49 15.08 1.16 29.15
N ASP A 50 16.12 1.59 29.87
CA ASP A 50 16.39 3.00 30.16
C ASP A 50 16.70 3.79 28.87
N PHE A 51 17.47 3.20 27.94
CA PHE A 51 17.72 3.79 26.62
C PHE A 51 16.42 4.05 25.85
N LEU A 52 15.53 3.06 25.76
CA LEU A 52 14.26 3.21 25.04
C LEU A 52 13.30 4.18 25.75
N ALA A 53 13.30 4.20 27.09
CA ALA A 53 12.52 5.13 27.87
C ALA A 53 12.89 6.58 27.54
N GLU A 54 14.18 6.91 27.62
CA GLU A 54 14.69 8.24 27.34
C GLU A 54 14.45 8.63 25.87
N ALA A 55 14.83 7.75 24.94
CA ALA A 55 14.73 8.04 23.51
C ALA A 55 13.30 8.30 23.04
N VAL A 56 12.31 7.55 23.54
CA VAL A 56 10.90 7.75 23.18
C VAL A 56 10.35 9.02 23.83
N VAL A 57 10.66 9.30 25.09
CA VAL A 57 10.25 10.55 25.76
C VAL A 57 10.77 11.77 25.02
N GLU A 58 12.04 11.75 24.62
CA GLU A 58 12.63 12.83 23.84
C GLU A 58 11.99 12.95 22.46
N LEU A 59 11.71 11.83 21.79
CA LEU A 59 11.03 11.83 20.50
C LEU A 59 9.65 12.52 20.56
N VAL A 60 8.87 12.28 21.62
CA VAL A 60 7.55 12.89 21.83
C VAL A 60 7.65 14.39 22.15
N ARG A 61 8.72 14.80 22.85
CA ARG A 61 8.91 16.21 23.26
C ARG A 61 9.47 17.08 22.15
N GLU A 62 10.31 16.51 21.30
CA GLU A 62 11.05 17.19 20.24
C GLU A 62 10.09 17.86 19.22
N ARG A 63 10.51 19.02 18.72
CA ARG A 63 9.75 19.80 17.73
C ARG A 63 10.47 19.91 16.40
N ASN A 64 11.80 19.81 16.43
CA ASN A 64 12.59 19.94 15.22
C ASN A 64 12.55 18.63 14.41
N PHE A 65 12.07 18.71 13.17
CA PHE A 65 11.94 17.56 12.28
C PHE A 65 13.26 16.79 12.07
N THR A 66 14.38 17.49 11.93
CA THR A 66 15.71 16.88 11.76
C THR A 66 16.13 16.11 13.01
N SER A 67 15.91 16.69 14.20
CA SER A 67 16.17 16.01 15.47
C SER A 67 15.30 14.77 15.65
N ILE A 68 14.00 14.86 15.32
CA ILE A 68 13.06 13.72 15.34
C ILE A 68 13.55 12.60 14.43
N ALA A 69 13.93 12.92 13.18
CA ALA A 69 14.45 11.95 12.24
C ALA A 69 15.74 11.29 12.76
N ARG A 70 16.68 12.08 13.29
CA ARG A 70 17.92 11.57 13.89
C ARG A 70 17.65 10.64 15.06
N ARG A 71 16.75 10.99 15.99
CA ARG A 71 16.39 10.16 17.15
C ARG A 71 15.79 8.82 16.72
N ARG A 72 14.88 8.81 15.75
CA ARG A 72 14.36 7.55 15.17
C ARG A 72 15.48 6.70 14.60
N THR A 73 16.40 7.28 13.82
CA THR A 73 17.56 6.56 13.29
C THR A 73 18.44 5.97 14.40
N VAL A 74 18.65 6.71 15.50
CA VAL A 74 19.39 6.21 16.67
C VAL A 74 18.72 4.99 17.27
N ILE A 75 17.40 5.02 17.51
CA ILE A 75 16.65 3.87 18.03
C ILE A 75 16.72 2.70 17.04
N LEU A 76 16.36 2.94 15.77
CA LEU A 76 16.25 1.89 14.76
C LEU A 76 17.58 1.23 14.40
N SER A 77 18.70 1.95 14.46
CA SER A 77 20.04 1.37 14.22
C SER A 77 20.44 0.36 15.29
N ARG A 78 19.88 0.45 16.49
CA ARG A 78 20.20 -0.40 17.65
C ARG A 78 19.27 -1.59 17.81
N LYS A 79 18.24 -1.72 16.97
CA LYS A 79 17.38 -2.93 16.92
C LYS A 79 18.09 -4.10 16.23
N LYS A 80 19.02 -3.81 15.31
CA LYS A 80 19.63 -4.83 14.41
C LYS A 80 20.68 -5.64 15.16
N THR A 81 20.29 -6.83 15.60
CA THR A 81 21.21 -7.78 16.24
C THR A 81 20.80 -9.22 15.93
N THR A 82 21.78 -10.13 15.96
CA THR A 82 21.55 -11.58 15.93
C THR A 82 21.47 -12.18 17.33
N GLN A 83 21.69 -11.39 18.37
CA GLN A 83 21.70 -11.82 19.77
C GLN A 83 20.27 -11.81 20.32
N ALA A 84 19.74 -13.02 20.60
CA ALA A 84 18.32 -13.22 20.87
C ALA A 84 17.82 -12.52 22.14
N GLN A 85 18.61 -12.52 23.23
CA GLN A 85 18.23 -11.88 24.50
C GLN A 85 18.04 -10.37 24.32
N TYR A 86 18.98 -9.69 23.64
CA TYR A 86 18.87 -8.28 23.31
C TYR A 86 17.67 -8.02 22.42
N ALA A 87 17.50 -8.78 21.33
CA ALA A 87 16.38 -8.57 20.41
C ALA A 87 15.03 -8.67 21.12
N GLN A 88 14.86 -9.68 21.98
CA GLN A 88 13.66 -9.86 22.79
C GLN A 88 13.45 -8.71 23.78
N GLN A 89 14.48 -8.33 24.55
CA GLN A 89 14.38 -7.25 25.52
C GLN A 89 14.09 -5.91 24.83
N PHE A 90 14.76 -5.62 23.70
CA PHE A 90 14.57 -4.40 22.94
C PHE A 90 13.15 -4.28 22.40
N SER A 91 12.58 -5.38 21.88
CA SER A 91 11.18 -5.46 21.45
C SER A 91 10.20 -5.17 22.60
N GLN A 92 10.40 -5.82 23.75
CA GLN A 92 9.55 -5.64 24.93
C GLN A 92 9.62 -4.20 25.49
N SER A 93 10.83 -3.66 25.63
CA SER A 93 11.02 -2.28 26.08
C SER A 93 10.48 -1.28 25.05
N ALA A 94 10.60 -1.56 23.76
CA ALA A 94 10.04 -0.69 22.72
C ALA A 94 8.51 -0.66 22.80
N HIS A 95 7.86 -1.82 22.97
CA HIS A 95 6.41 -1.90 23.17
C HIS A 95 5.96 -1.04 24.36
N LYS A 96 6.57 -1.28 25.54
CA LYS A 96 6.30 -0.55 26.78
C LYS A 96 6.45 0.96 26.61
N HIS A 97 7.57 1.42 26.08
CA HIS A 97 7.89 2.85 26.05
C HIS A 97 7.19 3.60 24.92
N ILE A 98 6.96 2.95 23.76
CA ILE A 98 6.13 3.54 22.70
C ILE A 98 4.68 3.68 23.17
N GLN A 99 4.12 2.69 23.88
CA GLN A 99 2.80 2.79 24.48
C GLN A 99 2.71 3.98 25.46
N ALA A 100 3.70 4.13 26.35
CA ALA A 100 3.79 5.30 27.22
C ALA A 100 3.95 6.61 26.44
N GLY A 101 4.68 6.57 25.32
CA GLY A 101 4.83 7.69 24.39
C GLY A 101 3.52 8.15 23.79
N PHE A 102 2.63 7.23 23.39
CA PHE A 102 1.28 7.58 22.93
C PHE A 102 0.47 8.25 24.02
N ALA A 103 0.50 7.72 25.25
CA ALA A 103 -0.19 8.34 26.39
C ALA A 103 0.31 9.77 26.65
N GLN A 104 1.62 10.01 26.56
CA GLN A 104 2.20 11.35 26.67
C GLN A 104 1.79 12.25 25.50
N ALA A 105 1.80 11.74 24.27
CA ALA A 105 1.42 12.49 23.08
C ALA A 105 -0.04 13.00 23.17
N GLN A 106 -0.95 12.20 23.74
CA GLN A 106 -2.35 12.59 23.93
C GLN A 106 -2.54 13.80 24.85
N ALA A 107 -1.61 14.01 25.79
CA ALA A 107 -1.63 15.17 26.69
C ALA A 107 -1.05 16.44 26.06
N LEU A 108 -0.45 16.36 24.87
CA LEU A 108 0.19 17.51 24.23
C LEU A 108 -0.82 18.50 23.68
N ARG A 109 -0.48 19.78 23.83
CA ARG A 109 -1.13 20.92 23.19
C ARG A 109 -0.09 21.76 22.44
N PRO A 110 -0.47 22.41 21.32
CA PRO A 110 -1.76 22.34 20.61
C PRO A 110 -1.97 21.00 19.87
N GLU A 111 -3.16 20.79 19.28
CA GLU A 111 -3.53 19.52 18.61
C GLU A 111 -2.58 19.12 17.48
N GLU A 112 -2.00 20.09 16.78
CA GLU A 112 -0.95 19.84 15.78
C GLU A 112 0.27 19.15 16.39
N ARG A 113 0.68 19.55 17.60
CA ARG A 113 1.82 18.95 18.30
C ARG A 113 1.52 17.51 18.69
N LYS A 114 0.31 17.25 19.21
CA LYS A 114 -0.16 15.89 19.50
C LYS A 114 -0.13 15.03 18.24
N THR A 115 -0.72 15.52 17.15
CA THR A 115 -0.75 14.81 15.86
C THR A 115 0.64 14.49 15.36
N ASN A 116 1.57 15.45 15.40
CA ASN A 116 2.95 15.24 14.99
C ASN A 116 3.67 14.20 15.87
N ALA A 117 3.47 14.22 17.19
CA ALA A 117 4.03 13.20 18.07
C ALA A 117 3.48 11.80 17.76
N ILE A 118 2.17 11.66 17.56
CA ILE A 118 1.50 10.41 17.17
C ILE A 118 2.07 9.87 15.85
N ILE A 119 2.18 10.72 14.82
CA ILE A 119 2.76 10.33 13.53
C ILE A 119 4.19 9.83 13.70
N ASN A 120 5.01 10.50 14.51
CA ASN A 120 6.40 10.09 14.69
C ASN A 120 6.55 8.78 15.47
N LEU A 121 5.66 8.50 16.42
CA LEU A 121 5.58 7.21 17.10
C LEU A 121 5.15 6.10 16.14
N LEU A 122 4.18 6.35 15.25
CA LEU A 122 3.79 5.39 14.22
C LEU A 122 4.93 5.13 13.22
N ILE A 123 5.67 6.16 12.79
CA ILE A 123 6.84 5.96 11.93
C ILE A 123 7.94 5.16 12.66
N LEU A 124 8.09 5.37 13.97
CA LEU A 124 8.98 4.55 14.77
C LEU A 124 8.52 3.08 14.77
N ILE A 125 7.25 2.79 15.05
CA ILE A 125 6.68 1.43 14.98
C ILE A 125 6.91 0.80 13.61
N ASP A 126 6.64 1.54 12.54
CA ASP A 126 6.85 1.05 11.18
C ASP A 126 8.31 0.65 10.94
N GLY A 127 9.25 1.51 11.34
CA GLY A 127 10.68 1.23 11.24
C GLY A 127 11.17 0.11 12.16
N MET A 128 10.46 -0.20 13.25
CA MET A 128 10.78 -1.32 14.13
C MET A 128 10.54 -2.66 13.44
N GLU A 129 9.61 -2.72 12.48
CA GLU A 129 9.28 -3.93 11.72
C GLU A 129 8.98 -5.12 12.65
N ASP A 130 8.28 -4.87 13.76
CA ASP A 130 8.03 -5.84 14.82
C ASP A 130 6.52 -6.07 14.97
N LEU A 131 6.06 -7.29 14.63
CA LEU A 131 4.65 -7.66 14.67
C LEU A 131 4.06 -7.62 16.09
N SER A 132 4.88 -7.64 17.14
CA SER A 132 4.42 -7.50 18.53
C SER A 132 3.87 -6.11 18.83
N LEU A 133 4.27 -5.07 18.07
CA LEU A 133 3.80 -3.68 18.22
C LEU A 133 2.46 -3.39 17.53
N ARG A 134 1.84 -4.39 16.88
CA ARG A 134 0.63 -4.21 16.05
C ARG A 134 -0.55 -3.63 16.83
N ASP A 135 -0.68 -3.99 18.11
CA ASP A 135 -1.76 -3.55 19.00
C ASP A 135 -1.69 -2.04 19.29
N LEU A 136 -0.50 -1.44 19.18
CA LEU A 136 -0.33 0.02 19.28
C LEU A 136 -0.81 0.75 18.02
N ALA A 137 -0.70 0.13 16.84
CA ALA A 137 -1.11 0.73 15.57
C ALA A 137 -2.62 0.55 15.27
N ILE A 138 -3.22 -0.58 15.68
CA ILE A 138 -4.64 -0.91 15.41
C ILE A 138 -5.61 0.21 15.85
N PRO A 139 -5.50 0.79 17.07
CA PRO A 139 -6.40 1.88 17.50
C PRO A 139 -6.33 3.11 16.60
N MET A 140 -5.19 3.35 15.95
CA MET A 140 -4.94 4.52 15.10
C MET A 140 -5.56 4.39 13.70
N LEU A 141 -6.07 3.20 13.33
CA LEU A 141 -6.76 2.99 12.05
C LEU A 141 -8.05 3.80 11.89
N LYS A 142 -8.67 4.20 13.01
CA LYS A 142 -9.94 4.95 13.04
C LYS A 142 -9.74 6.46 13.23
N ASP A 143 -8.50 6.94 13.26
CA ASP A 143 -8.20 8.35 13.48
C ASP A 143 -8.79 9.23 12.35
N GLU A 144 -9.25 10.43 12.68
CA GLU A 144 -9.81 11.35 11.68
C GLU A 144 -8.73 11.95 10.78
N ASN A 145 -7.47 11.95 11.22
CA ASN A 145 -6.34 12.44 10.46
C ASN A 145 -5.84 11.39 9.45
N MET A 146 -5.86 11.73 8.16
CA MET A 146 -5.46 10.78 7.09
C MET A 146 -4.00 10.34 7.18
N VAL A 147 -3.12 11.20 7.70
CA VAL A 147 -1.70 10.88 7.82
C VAL A 147 -1.48 9.89 8.97
N VAL A 148 -2.21 10.04 10.08
CA VAL A 148 -2.21 9.06 11.18
C VAL A 148 -2.73 7.71 10.67
N ARG A 149 -3.88 7.69 10.00
CA ARG A 149 -4.41 6.45 9.40
C ARG A 149 -3.46 5.81 8.39
N TYR A 150 -2.81 6.62 7.55
CA TYR A 150 -1.82 6.15 6.58
C TYR A 150 -0.68 5.39 7.26
N TRP A 151 -0.07 5.98 8.29
CA TRP A 151 1.03 5.33 9.00
C TRP A 151 0.56 4.13 9.81
N ALA A 152 -0.63 4.19 10.42
CA ALA A 152 -1.22 3.04 11.11
C ALA A 152 -1.42 1.85 10.18
N VAL A 153 -1.93 2.07 8.96
CA VAL A 153 -2.03 1.02 7.94
C VAL A 153 -0.64 0.54 7.52
N HIS A 154 0.33 1.43 7.31
CA HIS A 154 1.68 1.03 6.90
C HIS A 154 2.37 0.14 7.94
N CYS A 155 2.26 0.47 9.23
CA CYS A 155 2.77 -0.34 10.34
C CYS A 155 2.27 -1.80 10.31
N LEU A 156 1.07 -2.03 9.77
CA LEU A 156 0.44 -3.36 9.72
C LEU A 156 0.62 -4.07 8.36
N THR A 157 1.04 -3.33 7.34
CA THR A 157 1.02 -3.81 5.94
C THR A 157 2.39 -3.78 5.26
N ASN A 158 3.42 -3.29 5.94
CA ASN A 158 4.76 -3.25 5.38
C ASN A 158 5.32 -4.68 5.09
N PRO A 159 6.29 -4.82 4.17
CA PRO A 159 6.76 -6.13 3.73
C PRO A 159 7.33 -7.01 4.84
N ALA A 160 8.03 -6.43 5.83
CA ALA A 160 8.63 -7.18 6.93
C ALA A 160 7.56 -7.78 7.86
N ILE A 161 6.49 -7.04 8.12
CA ILE A 161 5.34 -7.52 8.89
C ILE A 161 4.62 -8.64 8.13
N VAL A 162 4.39 -8.48 6.82
CA VAL A 162 3.80 -9.54 5.99
C VAL A 162 4.66 -10.80 5.98
N GLN A 163 5.98 -10.66 5.95
CA GLN A 163 6.90 -11.80 6.03
C GLN A 163 6.74 -12.56 7.35
N GLN A 164 6.65 -11.86 8.48
CA GLN A 164 6.42 -12.46 9.80
C GLN A 164 5.06 -13.18 9.86
N LEU A 165 4.01 -12.54 9.36
CA LEU A 165 2.66 -13.12 9.29
C LEU A 165 2.64 -14.41 8.45
N ASN A 166 3.37 -14.43 7.33
CA ASN A 166 3.47 -15.59 6.45
C ASN A 166 4.38 -16.70 7.00
N ALA A 167 5.32 -16.36 7.89
CA ALA A 167 6.24 -17.31 8.52
C ALA A 167 5.63 -17.99 9.76
N ALA A 168 4.59 -17.41 10.35
CA ALA A 168 3.86 -17.96 11.49
C ALA A 168 3.04 -19.21 11.08
N ALA A 169 3.73 -20.34 10.92
CA ALA A 169 3.14 -21.61 10.45
C ALA A 169 2.03 -22.17 11.36
N SER A 170 1.97 -21.73 12.61
CA SER A 170 1.06 -22.25 13.64
C SER A 170 -0.24 -21.46 13.81
N SER A 171 -0.35 -20.22 13.31
CA SER A 171 -1.59 -19.45 13.43
C SER A 171 -1.69 -18.34 12.38
N SER A 172 -2.77 -18.36 11.59
CA SER A 172 -3.16 -17.26 10.71
C SER A 172 -3.94 -16.15 11.43
N GLU A 173 -4.23 -16.31 12.72
CA GLU A 173 -5.09 -15.41 13.49
C GLU A 173 -4.63 -13.95 13.45
N PRO A 174 -3.33 -13.60 13.63
CA PRO A 174 -2.91 -12.20 13.55
C PRO A 174 -3.13 -11.61 12.16
N ALA A 175 -2.92 -12.40 11.11
CA ALA A 175 -3.13 -11.97 9.73
C ALA A 175 -4.61 -11.75 9.43
N THR A 176 -5.48 -12.66 9.90
CA THR A 176 -6.94 -12.55 9.79
C THR A 176 -7.45 -11.32 10.53
N ALA A 177 -7.01 -11.11 11.77
CA ALA A 177 -7.42 -9.94 12.57
C ALA A 177 -7.02 -8.62 11.90
N ILE A 178 -5.81 -8.52 11.36
CA ILE A 178 -5.38 -7.34 10.60
C ILE A 178 -6.26 -7.17 9.35
N ALA A 179 -6.50 -8.25 8.60
CA ALA A 179 -7.31 -8.18 7.39
C ALA A 179 -8.74 -7.67 7.67
N ASP A 180 -9.35 -8.12 8.76
CA ASP A 180 -10.69 -7.68 9.18
C ASP A 180 -10.72 -6.19 9.56
N GLN A 181 -9.70 -5.69 10.26
CA GLN A 181 -9.59 -4.25 10.55
C GLN A 181 -9.44 -3.43 9.27
N LEU A 182 -8.59 -3.87 8.33
CA LEU A 182 -8.35 -3.15 7.06
C LEU A 182 -9.60 -3.15 6.17
N LYS A 183 -10.41 -4.20 6.20
CA LYS A 183 -11.67 -4.27 5.45
C LYS A 183 -12.59 -3.09 5.75
N GLY A 184 -12.69 -2.70 7.01
CA GLY A 184 -13.52 -1.57 7.46
C GLY A 184 -13.06 -0.19 6.95
N LEU A 185 -11.86 -0.08 6.37
CA LEU A 185 -11.29 1.19 5.93
C LEU A 185 -11.46 1.44 4.43
N ILE A 186 -11.75 0.41 3.63
CA ILE A 186 -11.66 0.45 2.17
C ILE A 186 -12.53 1.57 1.56
N GLU A 187 -13.79 1.70 1.95
CA GLU A 187 -14.71 2.68 1.35
C GLU A 187 -14.38 4.14 1.68
N THR A 188 -13.65 4.41 2.77
CA THR A 188 -13.40 5.78 3.29
C THR A 188 -11.95 6.24 3.18
N SER A 189 -11.09 5.39 2.59
CA SER A 189 -9.65 5.60 2.53
C SER A 189 -9.20 6.40 1.31
N SER A 190 -8.06 7.08 1.44
CA SER A 190 -7.41 7.70 0.29
C SER A 190 -6.80 6.64 -0.64
N PRO A 191 -6.54 6.97 -1.92
CA PRO A 191 -5.89 6.06 -2.86
C PRO A 191 -4.55 5.47 -2.36
N GLU A 192 -3.78 6.24 -1.59
CA GLU A 192 -2.49 5.81 -1.03
C GLU A 192 -2.68 4.71 0.03
N ILE A 193 -3.67 4.87 0.91
CA ILE A 193 -4.04 3.86 1.91
C ILE A 193 -4.55 2.59 1.21
N LEU A 194 -5.40 2.75 0.19
CA LEU A 194 -5.87 1.63 -0.62
C LEU A 194 -4.71 0.86 -1.28
N GLY A 195 -3.67 1.57 -1.73
CA GLY A 195 -2.46 0.95 -2.28
C GLY A 195 -1.74 0.04 -1.28
N HIS A 196 -1.66 0.44 -0.01
CA HIS A 196 -1.09 -0.39 1.05
C HIS A 196 -1.96 -1.60 1.38
N ILE A 197 -3.28 -1.42 1.49
CA ILE A 197 -4.23 -2.52 1.71
C ILE A 197 -4.19 -3.53 0.56
N ALA A 198 -4.12 -3.07 -0.70
CA ALA A 198 -4.00 -3.94 -1.86
C ALA A 198 -2.70 -4.73 -1.85
N ARG A 199 -1.57 -4.09 -1.52
CA ARG A 199 -0.26 -4.77 -1.45
C ARG A 199 -0.26 -5.83 -0.35
N PHE A 200 -0.82 -5.52 0.82
CA PHE A 200 -1.02 -6.49 1.90
C PHE A 200 -1.88 -7.66 1.42
N GLY A 201 -3.05 -7.38 0.84
CA GLY A 201 -3.99 -8.41 0.36
C GLY A 201 -3.38 -9.33 -0.70
N ALA A 202 -2.53 -8.80 -1.57
CA ALA A 202 -1.79 -9.60 -2.54
C ALA A 202 -0.66 -10.44 -1.91
N SER A 203 -0.08 -10.02 -0.79
CA SER A 203 1.17 -10.60 -0.27
C SER A 203 0.95 -11.56 0.90
N VAL A 204 -0.11 -11.37 1.68
CA VAL A 204 -0.45 -12.23 2.81
C VAL A 204 -1.04 -13.57 2.32
N LYS A 205 -0.63 -14.68 2.93
CA LYS A 205 -1.01 -16.05 2.53
C LYS A 205 -2.28 -16.53 3.26
N ILE A 206 -3.34 -15.74 3.20
CA ILE A 206 -4.67 -16.09 3.75
C ILE A 206 -5.78 -15.72 2.75
N PRO A 207 -6.93 -16.44 2.73
CA PRO A 207 -8.05 -16.13 1.83
C PRO A 207 -8.59 -14.69 1.95
N GLN A 208 -8.60 -14.14 3.17
CA GLN A 208 -9.05 -12.78 3.44
C GLN A 208 -8.19 -11.73 2.72
N GLY A 209 -6.90 -12.02 2.46
CA GLY A 209 -6.02 -11.15 1.71
C GLY A 209 -6.49 -10.95 0.26
N GLU A 210 -6.84 -12.04 -0.42
CA GLU A 210 -7.39 -11.96 -1.78
C GLU A 210 -8.72 -11.20 -1.80
N ALA A 211 -9.58 -11.45 -0.82
CA ALA A 211 -10.84 -10.73 -0.68
C ALA A 211 -10.65 -9.21 -0.49
N LEU A 212 -9.62 -8.78 0.25
CA LEU A 212 -9.25 -7.36 0.38
C LEU A 212 -8.79 -6.78 -0.96
N LEU A 213 -7.90 -7.48 -1.67
CA LEU A 213 -7.42 -7.02 -2.98
C LEU A 213 -8.57 -6.80 -3.97
N LEU A 214 -9.54 -7.72 -3.99
CA LEU A 214 -10.72 -7.60 -4.85
C LEU A 214 -11.62 -6.44 -4.44
N GLN A 215 -11.83 -6.21 -3.15
CA GLN A 215 -12.62 -5.08 -2.65
C GLN A 215 -11.96 -3.73 -2.98
N VAL A 216 -10.62 -3.62 -2.87
CA VAL A 216 -9.90 -2.42 -3.30
C VAL A 216 -10.08 -2.18 -4.81
N ALA A 217 -10.01 -3.25 -5.62
CA ALA A 217 -10.30 -3.15 -7.05
C ALA A 217 -11.74 -2.68 -7.32
N ASP A 218 -12.72 -3.21 -6.59
CA ASP A 218 -14.13 -2.84 -6.73
C ASP A 218 -14.36 -1.35 -6.37
N VAL A 219 -13.75 -0.83 -5.29
CA VAL A 219 -13.80 0.61 -4.95
C VAL A 219 -13.16 1.48 -6.03
N ARG A 220 -12.04 1.05 -6.62
CA ARG A 220 -11.40 1.78 -7.72
C ARG A 220 -12.27 1.76 -8.97
N ILE A 221 -12.81 0.60 -9.35
CA ILE A 221 -13.76 0.47 -10.47
C ILE A 221 -14.97 1.40 -10.27
N LYS A 222 -15.54 1.43 -9.06
CA LYS A 222 -16.62 2.35 -8.72
C LYS A 222 -16.19 3.81 -8.85
N SER A 223 -15.02 4.18 -8.33
CA SER A 223 -14.48 5.54 -8.48
C SER A 223 -14.35 5.98 -9.94
N TYR A 224 -13.99 5.05 -10.84
CA TYR A 224 -13.97 5.30 -12.28
C TYR A 224 -15.39 5.57 -12.80
N ALA A 225 -16.33 4.69 -12.48
CA ALA A 225 -17.73 4.82 -12.89
C ALA A 225 -18.36 6.14 -12.41
N ASP A 226 -18.03 6.58 -11.20
CA ASP A 226 -18.50 7.83 -10.59
C ASP A 226 -17.71 9.06 -11.07
N TRP A 227 -16.72 8.89 -11.95
CA TRP A 227 -15.79 9.92 -12.41
C TRP A 227 -14.93 10.59 -11.33
N THR A 228 -14.90 10.06 -10.11
CA THR A 228 -14.23 10.64 -8.93
C THR A 228 -12.76 10.24 -8.76
N VAL A 229 -12.21 9.39 -9.64
CA VAL A 229 -10.81 8.94 -9.57
C VAL A 229 -9.82 10.10 -9.39
N LYS A 230 -8.95 9.92 -8.39
CA LYS A 230 -7.71 10.68 -8.18
C LYS A 230 -6.53 9.71 -8.25
N HIS A 231 -5.36 10.24 -8.64
CA HIS A 231 -4.08 9.52 -8.66
C HIS A 231 -4.11 8.26 -9.54
N GLU A 232 -4.39 8.44 -10.83
CA GLU A 232 -4.53 7.36 -11.83
C GLU A 232 -3.28 6.46 -11.89
N LEU A 233 -2.09 7.00 -11.64
CA LEU A 233 -0.83 6.23 -11.63
C LEU A 233 -0.80 5.11 -10.57
N LEU A 234 -1.56 5.23 -9.48
CA LEU A 234 -1.64 4.16 -8.47
C LEU A 234 -2.30 2.89 -9.03
N ASP A 235 -3.14 3.03 -10.07
CA ASP A 235 -3.79 1.88 -10.70
C ASP A 235 -2.80 0.99 -11.44
N ILE A 236 -1.60 1.49 -11.82
CA ILE A 236 -0.51 0.64 -12.32
C ILE A 236 -0.14 -0.42 -11.28
N ALA A 237 0.06 0.00 -10.04
CA ALA A 237 0.43 -0.90 -8.96
C ALA A 237 -0.70 -1.89 -8.68
N LEU A 238 -1.95 -1.41 -8.58
CA LEU A 238 -3.10 -2.29 -8.34
C LEU A 238 -3.32 -3.32 -9.45
N LEU A 239 -3.22 -2.91 -10.72
CA LEU A 239 -3.35 -3.81 -11.86
C LEU A 239 -2.23 -4.85 -11.88
N LYS A 240 -0.99 -4.48 -11.56
CA LYS A 240 0.12 -5.45 -11.39
C LYS A 240 -0.11 -6.41 -10.23
N LEU A 241 -0.67 -5.95 -9.11
CA LEU A 241 -1.00 -6.82 -7.97
C LEU A 241 -2.09 -7.83 -8.34
N LEU A 242 -3.17 -7.39 -8.99
CA LEU A 242 -4.21 -8.28 -9.51
C LEU A 242 -3.62 -9.29 -10.50
N GLU A 243 -2.80 -8.82 -11.42
CA GLU A 243 -2.19 -9.64 -12.45
C GLU A 243 -1.24 -10.71 -11.88
N SER A 244 -0.47 -10.38 -10.84
CA SER A 244 0.43 -11.32 -10.17
C SER A 244 -0.30 -12.53 -9.56
N LYS A 245 -1.60 -12.39 -9.28
CA LYS A 245 -2.48 -13.46 -8.79
C LYS A 245 -3.15 -14.27 -9.90
N ILE A 246 -2.93 -13.91 -11.17
CA ILE A 246 -3.41 -14.67 -12.32
C ILE A 246 -2.30 -15.65 -12.73
N PRO A 247 -2.46 -16.97 -12.49
CA PRO A 247 -1.49 -17.97 -12.91
C PRO A 247 -1.47 -18.11 -14.43
N LEU A 248 -0.29 -18.34 -15.01
CA LEU A 248 -0.14 -18.61 -16.44
C LEU A 248 -0.57 -20.04 -16.77
N ALA A 249 -1.12 -20.24 -17.97
CA ALA A 249 -1.59 -21.53 -18.45
C ALA A 249 -0.50 -22.63 -18.47
N SER A 250 0.78 -22.25 -18.51
CA SER A 250 1.94 -23.17 -18.44
C SER A 250 2.19 -23.77 -17.05
N SER A 251 1.42 -23.38 -16.02
CA SER A 251 1.67 -23.77 -14.63
C SER A 251 1.00 -25.09 -14.21
N GLY A 252 0.45 -25.87 -15.16
CA GLY A 252 -0.15 -27.20 -14.90
C GLY A 252 -1.39 -27.22 -13.98
N SER A 253 -1.74 -26.10 -13.35
CA SER A 253 -2.90 -25.99 -12.48
C SER A 253 -4.16 -25.77 -13.31
N ALA A 254 -4.97 -26.83 -13.40
CA ALA A 254 -6.23 -26.83 -14.11
C ALA A 254 -7.12 -25.66 -13.67
N ALA A 255 -7.68 -25.00 -14.67
CA ALA A 255 -8.67 -23.95 -14.54
C ALA A 255 -9.88 -24.41 -13.72
N THR A 256 -10.24 -23.63 -12.69
CA THR A 256 -11.61 -23.34 -12.17
C THR A 256 -11.67 -22.96 -10.67
N SER A 257 -10.66 -22.28 -10.10
CA SER A 257 -10.93 -21.60 -8.81
C SER A 257 -11.79 -20.33 -9.05
N PRO A 258 -12.92 -20.15 -8.35
CA PRO A 258 -13.76 -18.95 -8.47
C PRO A 258 -12.98 -17.64 -8.25
N GLY A 259 -11.93 -17.70 -7.41
CA GLY A 259 -11.00 -16.60 -7.16
C GLY A 259 -10.27 -16.13 -8.42
N ARG A 260 -9.76 -17.04 -9.25
CA ARG A 260 -8.97 -16.67 -10.45
C ARG A 260 -9.80 -15.88 -11.46
N ALA A 261 -10.98 -16.39 -11.79
CA ALA A 261 -11.88 -15.71 -12.72
C ALA A 261 -12.34 -14.35 -12.16
N ALA A 262 -12.59 -14.27 -10.85
CA ALA A 262 -12.92 -13.03 -10.18
C ALA A 262 -11.79 -11.99 -10.26
N ILE A 263 -10.54 -12.38 -10.03
CA ILE A 263 -9.35 -11.53 -10.15
C ILE A 263 -9.18 -11.04 -11.59
N ALA A 264 -9.19 -11.97 -12.56
CA ALA A 264 -9.01 -11.65 -13.98
C ALA A 264 -10.10 -10.70 -14.49
N ARG A 265 -11.35 -10.90 -14.07
CA ARG A 265 -12.46 -10.00 -14.39
C ARG A 265 -12.23 -8.59 -13.86
N ARG A 266 -11.77 -8.42 -12.62
CA ARG A 266 -11.50 -7.10 -12.02
C ARG A 266 -10.29 -6.42 -12.63
N PHE A 267 -9.23 -7.18 -12.93
CA PHE A 267 -8.10 -6.67 -13.71
C PHE A 267 -8.58 -6.09 -15.05
N ALA A 268 -9.35 -6.89 -15.81
CA ALA A 268 -9.81 -6.49 -17.13
C ALA A 268 -10.83 -5.32 -17.08
N GLN A 269 -11.73 -5.31 -16.09
CA GLN A 269 -12.69 -4.22 -15.91
C GLN A 269 -12.01 -2.91 -15.50
N LEU A 270 -11.08 -2.94 -14.55
CA LEU A 270 -10.35 -1.75 -14.11
C LEU A 270 -9.49 -1.19 -15.25
N TYR A 271 -8.79 -2.05 -15.99
CA TYR A 271 -8.00 -1.64 -17.15
C TYR A 271 -8.86 -1.06 -18.27
N SER A 272 -10.02 -1.67 -18.54
CA SER A 272 -11.03 -1.12 -19.46
C SER A 272 -11.46 0.28 -19.08
N TYR A 273 -11.75 0.52 -17.79
CA TYR A 273 -12.13 1.84 -17.30
C TYR A 273 -11.01 2.88 -17.42
N ALA A 274 -9.75 2.52 -17.21
CA ALA A 274 -8.63 3.42 -17.48
C ALA A 274 -8.58 3.83 -18.97
N ILE A 275 -8.73 2.87 -19.89
CA ILE A 275 -8.74 3.13 -21.33
C ILE A 275 -9.95 4.00 -21.72
N GLN A 276 -11.15 3.61 -21.30
CA GLN A 276 -12.38 4.34 -21.60
C GLN A 276 -12.38 5.75 -21.00
N ARG A 277 -11.78 5.96 -19.81
CA ARG A 277 -11.65 7.29 -19.22
C ARG A 277 -10.75 8.19 -20.07
N LEU A 278 -9.68 7.66 -20.64
CA LEU A 278 -8.85 8.41 -21.60
C LEU A 278 -9.63 8.74 -22.87
N LEU A 279 -10.38 7.80 -23.43
CA LEU A 279 -11.16 7.96 -24.66
C LEU A 279 -12.32 8.96 -24.49
N LYS A 280 -13.17 8.76 -23.47
CA LYS A 280 -14.35 9.59 -23.20
C LYS A 280 -13.99 10.92 -22.54
N GLY A 281 -12.90 10.97 -21.80
CA GLY A 281 -12.52 12.10 -20.97
C GLY A 281 -11.81 13.25 -21.72
N GLN A 282 -11.72 13.20 -23.04
CA GLN A 282 -10.92 14.16 -23.82
C GLN A 282 -11.27 15.63 -23.55
N ALA A 283 -12.55 15.94 -23.32
CA ALA A 283 -13.01 17.31 -23.04
C ALA A 283 -12.94 17.71 -21.55
N VAL A 284 -12.89 16.74 -20.62
CA VAL A 284 -13.01 17.01 -19.17
C VAL A 284 -11.70 16.82 -18.40
N LEU A 285 -10.79 16.00 -18.91
CA LEU A 285 -9.51 15.71 -18.27
C LEU A 285 -8.46 16.76 -18.64
N ASN A 286 -7.63 17.13 -17.66
CA ASN A 286 -6.45 17.97 -17.93
C ASN A 286 -5.29 17.13 -18.51
N ASN A 287 -4.26 17.81 -19.02
CA ASN A 287 -3.11 17.16 -19.65
C ASN A 287 -2.36 16.20 -18.72
N THR A 288 -2.26 16.53 -17.43
CA THR A 288 -1.62 15.64 -16.44
C THR A 288 -2.39 14.34 -16.29
N GLN A 289 -3.73 14.39 -16.18
CA GLN A 289 -4.56 13.19 -16.08
C GLN A 289 -4.51 12.35 -17.36
N LYS A 290 -4.53 12.99 -18.53
CA LYS A 290 -4.36 12.28 -19.81
C LYS A 290 -2.99 11.59 -19.88
N GLY A 291 -1.93 12.28 -19.47
CA GLY A 291 -0.58 11.70 -19.39
C GLY A 291 -0.49 10.53 -18.41
N HIS A 292 -1.09 10.65 -17.23
CA HIS A 292 -1.13 9.55 -16.26
C HIS A 292 -1.87 8.32 -16.80
N LEU A 293 -3.03 8.52 -17.42
CA LEU A 293 -3.78 7.42 -18.04
C LEU A 293 -3.01 6.79 -19.20
N ALA A 294 -2.36 7.59 -20.03
CA ALA A 294 -1.47 7.07 -21.08
C ALA A 294 -0.36 6.18 -20.49
N SER A 295 0.28 6.59 -19.39
CA SER A 295 1.26 5.76 -18.68
C SER A 295 0.64 4.46 -18.13
N VAL A 296 -0.58 4.51 -17.60
CA VAL A 296 -1.30 3.29 -17.16
C VAL A 296 -1.50 2.33 -18.33
N LEU A 297 -1.95 2.84 -19.49
CA LEU A 297 -2.19 2.03 -20.68
C LEU A 297 -0.93 1.30 -21.14
N VAL A 298 0.17 2.05 -21.32
CA VAL A 298 1.44 1.54 -21.82
C VAL A 298 2.10 0.58 -20.84
N GLU A 299 2.19 0.95 -19.56
CA GLU A 299 2.86 0.13 -18.55
C GLU A 299 2.13 -1.21 -18.34
N ILE A 300 0.80 -1.21 -18.38
CA ILE A 300 0.01 -2.43 -18.20
C ILE A 300 0.00 -3.28 -19.47
N GLU A 301 0.01 -2.69 -20.66
CA GLU A 301 0.24 -3.42 -21.90
C GLU A 301 1.57 -4.19 -21.81
N GLU A 302 2.64 -3.48 -21.47
CA GLU A 302 3.99 -4.01 -21.51
C GLU A 302 4.32 -5.02 -20.42
N LYS A 303 3.85 -4.79 -19.19
CA LYS A 303 4.22 -5.60 -18.03
C LYS A 303 3.21 -6.70 -17.72
N CYS A 304 1.94 -6.49 -18.04
CA CYS A 304 0.86 -7.39 -17.65
C CYS A 304 0.27 -8.11 -18.86
N VAL A 305 -0.26 -7.37 -19.84
CA VAL A 305 -0.94 -7.97 -21.01
C VAL A 305 0.01 -8.85 -21.80
N ASN A 306 1.26 -8.42 -22.00
CA ASN A 306 2.30 -9.22 -22.65
C ASN A 306 2.51 -10.58 -21.98
N ARG A 307 2.57 -10.61 -20.64
CA ARG A 307 2.74 -11.85 -19.88
C ARG A 307 1.49 -12.74 -20.00
N LEU A 308 0.31 -12.15 -19.82
CA LEU A 308 -0.96 -12.88 -19.84
C LEU A 308 -1.29 -13.49 -21.22
N LEU A 309 -0.95 -12.79 -22.30
CA LEU A 309 -1.17 -13.26 -23.67
C LEU A 309 0.01 -14.08 -24.22
N GLY A 310 1.20 -13.97 -23.61
CA GLY A 310 2.41 -14.66 -24.06
C GLY A 310 3.01 -14.09 -25.35
N ALA A 311 2.68 -12.84 -25.69
CA ALA A 311 3.16 -12.18 -26.90
C ALA A 311 3.33 -10.68 -26.64
N GLN A 312 4.41 -10.10 -27.18
CA GLN A 312 4.68 -8.66 -27.04
C GLN A 312 3.62 -7.82 -27.77
N GLN A 313 3.03 -6.89 -27.04
CA GLN A 313 2.10 -5.85 -27.48
C GLN A 313 2.78 -4.49 -27.34
N MET A 314 2.55 -3.60 -28.31
CA MET A 314 3.05 -2.22 -28.33
C MET A 314 2.00 -1.28 -28.95
N THR A 315 0.75 -1.72 -29.01
CA THR A 315 -0.31 -1.09 -29.79
C THR A 315 -0.76 0.20 -29.13
N PHE A 316 -0.94 0.21 -27.80
CA PHE A 316 -1.29 1.44 -27.09
C PHE A 316 -0.20 2.49 -27.19
N ARG A 317 1.08 2.10 -27.01
CA ARG A 317 2.20 3.02 -27.18
C ARG A 317 2.18 3.70 -28.55
N ARG A 318 2.10 2.91 -29.63
CA ARG A 318 2.05 3.43 -31.00
C ARG A 318 0.81 4.28 -31.27
N ALA A 319 -0.34 3.91 -30.73
CA ALA A 319 -1.58 4.65 -30.90
C ALA A 319 -1.51 6.02 -30.20
N LEU A 320 -0.91 6.08 -29.01
CA LEU A 320 -0.69 7.32 -28.26
C LEU A 320 0.33 8.24 -28.96
N GLU A 321 1.46 7.70 -29.44
CA GLU A 321 2.45 8.45 -30.22
C GLU A 321 1.84 9.10 -31.48
N ARG A 322 0.86 8.43 -32.09
CA ARG A 322 0.13 8.92 -33.28
C ARG A 322 -1.12 9.73 -32.95
N ASN A 323 -1.45 9.92 -31.66
CA ASN A 323 -2.71 10.52 -31.20
C ASN A 323 -3.97 9.89 -31.84
N SER A 324 -3.95 8.58 -32.11
CA SER A 324 -5.04 7.87 -32.78
C SER A 324 -6.03 7.29 -31.76
N VAL A 325 -7.11 8.02 -31.49
CA VAL A 325 -8.21 7.58 -30.62
C VAL A 325 -8.86 6.30 -31.15
N THR A 326 -9.01 6.18 -32.48
CA THR A 326 -9.55 4.98 -33.13
C THR A 326 -8.69 3.75 -32.84
N ALA A 327 -7.36 3.85 -32.97
CA ALA A 327 -6.47 2.73 -32.70
C ALA A 327 -6.50 2.30 -31.21
N ILE A 328 -6.66 3.25 -30.28
CA ILE A 328 -6.84 2.93 -28.85
C ILE A 328 -8.18 2.19 -28.63
N SER A 329 -9.25 2.62 -29.30
CA SER A 329 -10.57 1.97 -29.23
C SER A 329 -10.57 0.56 -29.84
N ASP A 330 -9.91 0.37 -30.99
CA ASP A 330 -9.80 -0.92 -31.65
C ASP A 330 -9.00 -1.90 -30.78
N GLU A 331 -7.90 -1.43 -30.20
CA GLU A 331 -7.08 -2.23 -29.29
C GLU A 331 -7.84 -2.60 -28.01
N HIS A 332 -8.60 -1.66 -27.45
CA HIS A 332 -9.52 -1.95 -26.33
C HIS A 332 -10.45 -3.11 -26.67
N ASN A 333 -11.14 -3.04 -27.82
CA ASN A 333 -12.10 -4.06 -28.23
C ASN A 333 -11.43 -5.41 -28.53
N ARG A 334 -10.23 -5.39 -29.12
CA ARG A 334 -9.44 -6.60 -29.37
C ARG A 334 -9.04 -7.30 -28.08
N LEU A 335 -8.53 -6.55 -27.10
CA LEU A 335 -8.04 -7.11 -25.84
C LEU A 335 -9.19 -7.56 -24.92
N LEU A 336 -10.21 -6.72 -24.78
CA LEU A 336 -11.22 -6.83 -23.72
C LEU A 336 -12.58 -7.27 -24.25
N GLY A 337 -12.82 -7.18 -25.55
CA GLY A 337 -14.03 -7.63 -26.20
C GLY A 337 -14.92 -6.48 -26.66
N SER A 338 -15.92 -6.84 -27.46
CA SER A 338 -16.97 -5.98 -27.98
C SER A 338 -18.35 -6.53 -27.59
N GLY A 339 -19.42 -5.80 -27.90
CA GLY A 339 -20.78 -6.26 -27.66
C GLY A 339 -21.14 -7.59 -28.36
N ALA A 340 -20.37 -8.00 -29.37
CA ALA A 340 -20.61 -9.23 -30.14
C ALA A 340 -19.55 -10.32 -29.91
N THR A 341 -18.30 -9.95 -29.61
CA THR A 341 -17.17 -10.88 -29.59
C THR A 341 -16.37 -10.79 -28.29
N PRO A 342 -16.06 -11.93 -27.61
CA PRO A 342 -15.14 -11.94 -26.49
C PRO A 342 -13.76 -11.41 -26.87
N GLY A 343 -13.12 -10.68 -25.94
CA GLY A 343 -11.74 -10.23 -26.13
C GLY A 343 -10.71 -11.32 -25.95
N GLN A 344 -9.46 -11.03 -26.32
CA GLN A 344 -8.34 -11.96 -26.14
C GLN A 344 -8.09 -12.31 -24.66
N LEU A 345 -8.16 -11.34 -23.75
CA LEU A 345 -7.93 -11.58 -22.32
C LEU A 345 -9.01 -12.49 -21.70
N PRO A 346 -10.32 -12.20 -21.83
CA PRO A 346 -11.39 -13.12 -21.43
C PRO A 346 -11.22 -14.54 -21.99
N SER A 347 -10.92 -14.65 -23.29
CA SER A 347 -10.77 -15.93 -23.97
C SER A 347 -9.56 -16.72 -23.46
N ARG A 348 -8.42 -16.06 -23.27
CA ARG A 348 -7.18 -16.68 -22.80
C ARG A 348 -7.25 -17.12 -21.35
N LEU A 349 -7.92 -16.34 -20.50
CA LEU A 349 -7.98 -16.55 -19.05
C LEU A 349 -9.23 -17.35 -18.60
N GLY A 350 -10.18 -17.56 -19.51
CA GLY A 350 -11.40 -18.34 -19.28
C GLY A 350 -12.39 -17.64 -18.34
N PHE A 351 -12.67 -16.36 -18.59
CA PHE A 351 -13.70 -15.62 -17.85
C PHE A 351 -14.63 -14.84 -18.78
N ASN A 352 -15.77 -14.39 -18.23
CA ASN A 352 -16.69 -13.43 -18.84
C ASN A 352 -16.95 -12.26 -17.88
N TYR A 353 -17.61 -11.20 -18.34
CA TYR A 353 -17.90 -10.01 -17.52
C TYR A 353 -19.22 -10.11 -16.74
N GLY A 354 -19.70 -11.33 -16.46
CA GLY A 354 -20.99 -11.58 -15.82
C GLY A 354 -22.14 -11.61 -16.83
N THR A 355 -23.34 -11.28 -16.37
CA THR A 355 -24.56 -11.24 -17.20
C THR A 355 -25.01 -9.80 -17.45
N ASN A 356 -25.72 -9.58 -18.55
CA ASN A 356 -26.41 -8.32 -18.80
C ASN A 356 -27.84 -8.34 -18.22
N SER A 357 -28.56 -7.23 -18.35
CA SER A 357 -29.95 -7.09 -17.87
C SER A 357 -30.91 -8.08 -18.53
N ALA A 358 -30.58 -8.60 -19.71
CA ALA A 358 -31.33 -9.63 -20.41
C ALA A 358 -30.93 -11.06 -20.02
N GLY A 359 -30.08 -11.24 -19.00
CA GLY A 359 -29.61 -12.54 -18.52
C GLY A 359 -28.57 -13.23 -19.42
N SER A 360 -28.15 -12.63 -20.52
CA SER A 360 -27.13 -13.19 -21.41
C SER A 360 -25.71 -12.85 -20.95
N THR A 361 -24.76 -13.72 -21.29
CA THR A 361 -23.34 -13.56 -20.91
C THR A 361 -22.74 -12.31 -21.56
N ARG A 362 -22.07 -11.46 -20.77
CA ARG A 362 -21.33 -10.29 -21.26
C ARG A 362 -19.98 -10.70 -21.85
N THR A 363 -19.78 -10.38 -23.12
CA THR A 363 -18.55 -10.58 -23.89
C THR A 363 -17.56 -9.42 -23.77
N ALA A 364 -18.00 -8.27 -23.26
CA ALA A 364 -17.21 -7.05 -23.07
C ALA A 364 -17.37 -6.49 -21.64
N PRO A 365 -16.40 -5.66 -21.19
CA PRO A 365 -16.49 -4.94 -19.91
C PRO A 365 -17.79 -4.14 -19.79
N VAL A 366 -18.20 -3.86 -18.55
CA VAL A 366 -19.21 -2.82 -18.31
C VAL A 366 -18.68 -1.51 -18.91
N PRO A 367 -19.45 -0.80 -19.74
CA PRO A 367 -19.02 0.49 -20.29
C PRO A 367 -18.90 1.53 -19.18
N LEU A 368 -17.88 2.40 -19.28
CA LEU A 368 -17.75 3.56 -18.40
C LEU A 368 -18.93 4.51 -18.68
N PRO A 369 -19.66 5.00 -17.66
CA PRO A 369 -20.68 6.03 -17.85
C PRO A 369 -20.10 7.30 -18.51
N ASP A 370 -20.96 8.08 -19.16
CA ASP A 370 -20.53 9.34 -19.75
C ASP A 370 -20.07 10.33 -18.67
N PRO A 371 -19.11 11.21 -18.99
CA PRO A 371 -18.63 12.19 -18.03
C PRO A 371 -19.77 13.10 -17.57
N PRO A 372 -19.77 13.53 -16.30
CA PRO A 372 -20.78 14.46 -15.81
C PRO A 372 -20.74 15.75 -16.65
N THR A 373 -21.91 16.19 -17.11
CA THR A 373 -22.09 17.48 -17.77
C THR A 373 -21.80 18.59 -16.76
N ARG A 374 -20.94 19.54 -17.14
CA ARG A 374 -20.63 20.71 -16.30
C ARG A 374 -21.79 21.68 -16.21
#